data_AF-A0A8E2JV60-F1
#
_entry.id   AF-A0A8E2JV60-F1
#
_cell.length_a   1.000
_cell.length_b   1.000
_cell.length_c   1.000
_cell.angle_alpha   90.00
_cell.angle_beta   90.00
_cell.angle_gamma   90.00
#
_symmetry.space_group_name_H-M   'P 1'
#
loop_
_entity.id
_entity.type
_entity.pdbx_description
1 polymer ?
#
loop_
_entity_poly.entity_id
_entity_poly.type
_entity_poly.pdbx_seq_one_letter_code
_entity_poly.pdbx_strand_id
1 'polypeptide(L)' 'TTGYYGARGARVLMERVTARFAAELRRRAPADRLIAAGGVGQFVQEVLVPELVTLLIMEDMEVGEEQAREILRESGAIGD' A
#
# COMPACT_ATOMS: atom_id res chain seq x y z
N THR A 1 6.73 0.58 -8.15
CA THR A 1 5.44 0.49 -8.85
C THR A 1 4.38 -0.05 -7.89
N THR A 2 3.08 0.20 -8.11
CA THR A 2 2.02 -0.70 -7.61
C THR A 2 1.60 -1.55 -8.80
N GLY A 3 2.39 -2.58 -9.12
CA GLY A 3 2.40 -3.32 -10.39
C GLY A 3 1.02 -3.52 -11.04
N TYR A 4 0.07 -4.06 -10.28
CA TYR A 4 -1.28 -4.36 -10.75
C TYR A 4 -2.12 -3.12 -11.17
N TYR A 5 -2.00 -1.99 -10.48
CA TYR A 5 -2.74 -0.75 -10.78
C TYR A 5 -1.88 0.35 -11.44
N GLY A 6 -0.61 0.06 -11.73
CA GLY A 6 0.37 1.00 -12.31
C GLY A 6 0.68 2.23 -11.44
N ALA A 7 1.55 3.12 -11.93
CA ALA A 7 2.00 4.31 -11.19
C ALA A 7 0.86 5.29 -10.84
N ARG A 8 -0.14 5.42 -11.72
CA ARG A 8 -1.31 6.28 -11.46
C ARG A 8 -2.17 5.72 -10.32
N GLY A 9 -2.39 4.39 -10.29
CA GLY A 9 -3.08 3.72 -9.20
C GLY A 9 -2.36 3.94 -7.87
N ALA A 10 -1.04 3.77 -7.85
CA ALA A 10 -0.20 4.02 -6.67
C ALA A 10 -0.48 5.38 -6.04
N ARG A 11 -0.49 6.44 -6.88
CA ARG A 11 -0.68 7.82 -6.43
C ARG A 11 -2.07 8.00 -5.82
N VAL A 12 -3.12 7.48 -6.48
CA VAL A 12 -4.49 7.59 -5.97
C VAL A 12 -4.62 6.85 -4.64
N LEU A 13 -4.08 5.63 -4.53
CA LEU A 13 -4.12 4.84 -3.30
C LEU A 13 -3.38 5.54 -2.16
N MET A 14 -2.19 6.09 -2.43
CA MET A 14 -1.41 6.87 -1.46
C MET A 14 -2.17 8.08 -0.94
N GLU A 15 -2.79 8.87 -1.81
CA GLU A 15 -3.58 10.05 -1.42
C GLU A 15 -4.79 9.65 -0.57
N ARG A 16 -5.50 8.60 -0.98
CA ARG A 16 -6.69 8.12 -0.28
C ARG A 16 -6.36 7.54 1.09
N VAL A 17 -5.34 6.69 1.19
CA VAL A 17 -4.95 6.05 2.45
C VAL A 17 -4.38 7.08 3.43
N THR A 18 -3.56 8.02 2.96
CA THR A 18 -3.01 9.10 3.79
C THR A 18 -4.13 9.98 4.35
N ALA A 19 -5.07 10.41 3.51
CA ALA A 19 -6.17 11.24 3.94
C ALA A 19 -7.09 10.50 4.93
N ARG A 20 -7.40 9.23 4.66
CA ARG A 20 -8.29 8.40 5.48
C ARG A 20 -7.72 8.10 6.87
N PHE A 21 -6.40 7.97 6.98
CA PHE A 21 -5.72 7.60 8.22
C PHE A 21 -4.89 8.74 8.83
N ALA A 22 -5.00 9.97 8.35
CA ALA A 22 -4.17 11.10 8.80
C ALA A 22 -4.18 11.30 10.34
N ALA A 23 -5.34 11.18 10.98
CA ALA A 23 -5.46 11.32 12.43
C ALA A 23 -4.81 10.13 13.18
N GLU A 24 -4.98 8.92 12.66
CA GLU A 24 -4.41 7.70 13.25
C GLU A 24 -2.89 7.68 13.12
N LEU A 25 -2.38 8.01 11.93
CA LEU A 25 -0.96 8.10 11.63
C LEU A 25 -0.27 9.12 12.55
N ARG A 26 -0.85 10.31 12.74
CA ARG A 26 -0.33 11.30 13.69
C ARG A 26 -0.34 10.80 15.13
N ARG A 27 -1.38 10.09 15.55
CA ARG A 27 -1.49 9.58 16.92
C ARG A 27 -0.48 8.47 17.20
N ARG A 28 -0.22 7.59 16.21
CA ARG A 28 0.70 6.45 16.37
C ARG A 28 2.15 6.76 16.02
N ALA A 29 2.41 7.80 15.24
CA ALA A 29 3.76 8.18 14.82
C ALA A 29 4.80 8.23 15.96
N PRO A 30 4.49 8.72 17.19
CA PRO A 30 5.48 8.74 18.27
C PRO A 30 5.85 7.37 18.82
N ALA A 31 4.97 6.36 18.68
CA ALA A 31 5.15 5.03 19.24
C ALA A 31 5.55 3.98 18.20
N ASP A 32 5.36 4.28 16.91
CA ASP A 32 5.67 3.37 15.82
C ASP A 32 7.11 3.54 15.35
N ARG A 33 7.91 2.47 15.48
CA ARG A 33 9.34 2.47 15.12
C ARG A 33 9.59 2.71 13.64
N LEU A 34 8.71 2.21 12.76
CA LEU A 34 8.87 2.37 11.31
C LEU A 34 8.55 3.81 10.90
N ILE A 35 7.51 4.39 11.49
CA ILE A 35 7.18 5.81 11.29
C ILE A 35 8.28 6.70 11.87
N ALA A 36 8.85 6.38 13.03
CA ALA A 36 9.95 7.15 13.60
C ALA A 36 11.23 7.11 12.74
N ALA A 37 11.50 5.98 12.07
CA ALA A 37 12.70 5.80 11.25
C ALA A 37 12.60 6.46 9.86
N GLY A 38 11.43 6.41 9.22
CA GLY A 38 11.24 6.87 7.82
C GLY A 38 10.21 7.97 7.63
N GLY A 39 9.49 8.37 8.68
CA GLY A 39 8.36 9.28 8.60
C GLY A 39 7.08 8.63 8.08
N VAL A 40 5.97 9.36 8.22
CA VAL A 40 4.63 8.88 7.85
C VAL A 40 4.51 8.60 6.35
N GLY A 41 5.13 9.42 5.50
CA GLY A 41 5.08 9.25 4.05
C GLY A 41 5.72 7.95 3.58
N GLN A 42 6.92 7.62 4.09
CA GLN A 42 7.60 6.37 3.77
C GLN A 42 6.84 5.16 4.29
N PHE A 43 6.29 5.24 5.52
CA PHE A 43 5.43 4.17 6.05
C PHE A 43 4.19 3.93 5.18
N VAL A 44 3.53 4.99 4.72
CA VAL A 44 2.38 4.86 3.82
C VAL A 44 2.81 4.19 2.51
N GLN A 45 3.88 4.68 1.88
CA GLN A 45 4.31 4.21 0.56
C GLN A 45 4.79 2.76 0.58
N GLU A 46 5.57 2.37 1.58
CA GLU A 46 6.25 1.07 1.63
C GLU A 46 5.45 -0.01 2.37
N VAL A 47 4.43 0.36 3.15
CA VAL A 47 3.64 -0.58 3.96
C VAL A 47 2.15 -0.50 3.62
N LEU A 48 1.52 0.66 3.82
CA LEU A 48 0.07 0.75 3.69
C LEU A 48 -0.42 0.63 2.26
N VAL A 49 0.31 1.20 1.30
CA VAL A 49 -0.06 1.12 -0.12
C VAL A 49 0.04 -0.33 -0.64
N PRO A 50 1.15 -1.07 -0.44
CA PRO A 50 1.22 -2.49 -0.81
C PRO A 50 0.13 -3.34 -0.18
N GLU A 51 -0.16 -3.14 1.11
CA GLU A 51 -1.19 -3.91 1.81
C GLU A 51 -2.59 -3.62 1.26
N LEU A 52 -2.89 -2.34 0.98
CA LEU A 52 -4.14 -1.96 0.34
C LEU A 52 -4.26 -2.57 -1.07
N VAL A 53 -3.17 -2.62 -1.84
CA VAL A 53 -3.17 -3.26 -3.16
C VAL A 53 -3.44 -4.75 -3.05
N THR A 54 -2.85 -5.45 -2.09
CA THR A 54 -3.15 -6.87 -1.86
C THR A 54 -4.63 -7.10 -1.57
N LEU A 55 -5.24 -6.28 -0.69
CA LEU A 55 -6.67 -6.39 -0.39
C LEU A 55 -7.55 -6.14 -1.63
N LEU A 56 -7.21 -5.14 -2.44
CA LEU A 56 -7.95 -4.86 -3.67
C LEU A 56 -7.81 -5.97 -4.70
N ILE A 57 -6.64 -6.61 -4.81
CA ILE A 57 -6.45 -7.79 -5.68
C ILE A 57 -7.27 -8.98 -5.17
N MET A 58 -7.31 -9.20 -3.86
CA MET A 58 -8.15 -10.25 -3.28
C MET A 58 -9.63 -10.04 -3.62
N GLU A 59 -10.11 -8.79 -3.54
CA GLU A 59 -11.48 -8.42 -3.90
C GLU A 59 -11.74 -8.55 -5.41
N ASP A 60 -10.83 -8.07 -6.26
CA ASP A 60 -10.99 -8.08 -7.71
C ASP A 60 -10.91 -9.49 -8.33
N MET A 61 -10.04 -10.34 -7.77
CA MET A 61 -9.73 -11.67 -8.32
C MET A 61 -10.38 -12.82 -7.56
N GLU A 62 -11.08 -12.52 -6.45
CA GLU A 62 -11.70 -13.51 -5.55
C GLU A 62 -10.70 -14.55 -5.03
N VAL A 63 -9.47 -14.11 -4.73
CA VAL A 63 -8.36 -14.98 -4.28
C VAL A 63 -7.98 -14.73 -2.82
N GLY A 64 -7.28 -15.71 -2.24
CA GLY A 64 -6.68 -15.57 -0.92
C GLY A 64 -5.45 -14.62 -0.91
N GLU A 65 -5.02 -14.23 0.28
CA GLU A 65 -3.93 -13.29 0.49
C GLU A 65 -2.61 -13.75 -0.16
N GLU A 66 -2.23 -15.02 0.01
CA GLU A 66 -1.00 -15.57 -0.57
C GLU A 66 -1.00 -15.40 -2.08
N GLN A 67 -2.06 -15.85 -2.75
CA GLN A 67 -2.23 -15.72 -4.20
C GLN A 67 -2.29 -14.26 -4.66
N ALA A 68 -2.93 -13.36 -3.90
CA ALA A 68 -2.92 -11.93 -4.21
C ALA A 68 -1.51 -11.31 -4.13
N ARG A 69 -0.69 -11.73 -3.15
CA ARG A 69 0.71 -11.30 -3.06
C ARG A 69 1.54 -11.84 -4.22
N GLU A 70 1.26 -13.05 -4.69
CA GLU A 70 1.89 -13.60 -5.89
C GLU A 70 1.54 -12.79 -7.15
N ILE A 71 0.25 -12.51 -7.37
CA ILE A 71 -0.23 -11.68 -8.48
C ILE A 71 0.41 -10.30 -8.44
N LEU A 72 0.49 -9.66 -7.27
CA LEU A 72 1.13 -8.36 -7.11
C LEU A 72 2.63 -8.40 -7.47
N ARG A 73 3.34 -9.44 -7.04
CA ARG A 73 4.76 -9.65 -7.34
C ARG A 73 4.99 -9.87 -8.84
N GLU A 74 4.12 -10.63 -9.51
CA GLU A 74 4.21 -10.91 -10.94
C GLU A 74 3.87 -9.68 -11.79
N SER A 75 2.86 -8.91 -11.38
CA SER A 75 2.47 -7.67 -12.05
C SER A 75 3.45 -6.52 -11.82
N GLY A 76 4.31 -6.59 -10.80
CA GLY A 76 5.40 -5.64 -10.55
C GLY A 76 6.35 -5.48 -11.74
N ALA A 77 6.54 -6.53 -12.55
CA ALA A 77 7.42 -6.54 -13.73
C ALA A 77 6.76 -5.96 -15.00
N ILE A 78 5.44 -5.76 -14.99
CA ILE A 78 4.65 -5.33 -16.17
C ILE A 78 4.26 -3.84 -16.07
N GLY A 79 4.29 -3.27 -14.85
CA GLY A 79 3.81 -1.91 -14.56
C GLY A 79 4.84 -0.79 -14.62
N ASP A 80 6.01 -1.01 -15.24
CA ASP A 80 7.02 0.01 -15.56
C ASP A 80 6.88 0.53 -17.00
#